data_AF-A0A1B3SJU2-F1
#
_entry.id   AF-A0A1B3SJU2-F1
#
_cell.length_a   1.000
_cell.length_b   1.000
_cell.length_c   1.000
_cell.angle_alpha   90.00
_cell.angle_beta   90.00
_cell.angle_gamma   90.00
#
_symmetry.space_group_name_H-M   'P 1'
#
loop_
_entity.id
_entity.type
_entity.pdbx_description
1 polymer ?
#
loop_
_entity_poly.entity_id
_entity_poly.type
_entity_poly.pdbx_seq_one_letter_code
_entity_poly.pdbx_strand_id
1 'polypeptide(L)'
;MFNIVFLGSILTLVSLVTIKIFNIISYSNIKIVQINSADINISTGKISEIIEKFKKYLDIEDLQIKYGETESYCNVGNMLNARKKIIEIPKWVMPSVGYELDYLLGSIWYNACLYKKESFIKKYNLAAYKLQIMFMFIYLLVIVLNFCLFFTLEFILKEEDISSSYLYLIWSYHILDVIDIFAFLFYISFQFLAAKSKLNLESMYERKLIKFVDEELAGYKSDLATARIFALQITKLYFSLFKINSKTSNLKFLGPFTNL
;
A
#
# COMPACT_ATOMS: atom_id res chain seq x y z
N MET A 1 11.61 2.09 -39.54
CA MET A 1 11.13 2.93 -38.41
C MET A 1 10.62 2.01 -37.28
N PHE A 2 11.36 0.96 -36.95
CA PHE A 2 10.81 -0.22 -36.23
C PHE A 2 11.28 -0.33 -34.77
N ASN A 3 12.19 0.51 -34.31
CA ASN A 3 12.89 0.26 -33.04
C ASN A 3 12.53 1.24 -31.92
N ILE A 4 11.96 2.41 -32.21
CA ILE A 4 11.85 3.47 -31.20
C ILE A 4 10.74 3.17 -30.19
N VAL A 5 9.58 2.69 -30.67
CA VAL A 5 8.39 2.49 -29.82
C VAL A 5 8.55 1.25 -28.93
N PHE A 6 9.03 0.13 -29.50
CA PHE A 6 9.37 -1.08 -28.75
C PHE A 6 10.48 -0.83 -27.71
N LEU A 7 11.49 -0.03 -28.07
CA LEU A 7 12.52 0.42 -27.11
C LEU A 7 11.90 1.27 -25.99
N GLY A 8 10.84 2.02 -26.27
CA GLY A 8 10.01 2.68 -25.27
C GLY A 8 9.42 1.72 -24.24
N SER A 9 8.78 0.62 -24.67
CA SER A 9 8.24 -0.40 -23.77
C SER A 9 9.30 -1.17 -22.98
N ILE A 10 10.50 -1.37 -23.56
CA ILE A 10 11.62 -1.92 -22.78
C ILE A 10 12.07 -0.90 -21.71
N LEU A 11 12.16 0.38 -22.06
CA LEU A 11 12.57 1.43 -21.13
C LEU A 11 11.56 1.65 -19.98
N THR A 12 10.25 1.50 -20.21
CA THR A 12 9.24 1.53 -19.13
C THR A 12 9.45 0.35 -18.18
N LEU A 13 9.76 -0.85 -18.68
CA LEU A 13 10.05 -2.01 -17.86
C LEU A 13 11.31 -1.81 -17.01
N VAL A 14 12.40 -1.35 -17.63
CA VAL A 14 13.65 -1.02 -16.93
C VAL A 14 13.38 0.04 -15.87
N SER A 15 12.64 1.10 -16.20
CA SER A 15 12.29 2.17 -15.25
C SER A 15 11.49 1.63 -14.06
N LEU A 16 10.51 0.77 -14.30
CA LEU A 16 9.71 0.16 -13.24
C LEU A 16 10.58 -0.68 -12.31
N VAL A 17 11.46 -1.52 -12.87
CA VAL A 17 12.41 -2.33 -12.09
C VAL A 17 13.35 -1.44 -11.27
N THR A 18 13.90 -0.38 -11.86
CA THR A 18 14.78 0.58 -11.17
C THR A 18 14.06 1.29 -10.02
N ILE A 19 12.84 1.78 -10.24
CA ILE A 19 12.01 2.41 -9.20
C ILE A 19 11.76 1.42 -8.05
N LYS A 20 11.51 0.15 -8.34
CA LYS A 20 11.30 -0.89 -7.33
C LYS A 20 12.56 -1.16 -6.52
N ILE A 21 13.71 -1.36 -7.18
CA ILE A 21 15.00 -1.59 -6.51
C ILE A 21 15.35 -0.40 -5.61
N PHE A 22 15.20 0.82 -6.13
CA PHE A 22 15.47 2.03 -5.35
C PHE A 22 14.57 2.15 -4.12
N ASN A 23 13.28 1.80 -4.24
CA ASN A 23 12.38 1.75 -3.09
C ASN A 23 12.84 0.70 -2.07
N ILE A 24 13.17 -0.51 -2.49
CA ILE A 24 13.65 -1.57 -1.57
C ILE A 24 14.89 -1.10 -0.81
N ILE A 25 15.89 -0.55 -1.50
CA ILE A 25 17.12 -0.05 -0.88
C ILE A 25 16.82 1.09 0.09
N SER A 26 15.99 2.05 -0.31
CA SER A 26 15.58 3.18 0.53
C SER A 26 14.96 2.70 1.84
N TYR A 27 14.04 1.73 1.78
CA TYR A 27 13.36 1.19 2.96
C TYR A 27 14.25 0.28 3.80
N SER A 28 15.17 -0.48 3.19
CA SER A 28 16.09 -1.33 3.96
C SER A 28 17.11 -0.55 4.79
N ASN A 29 17.36 0.72 4.44
CA ASN A 29 18.28 1.60 5.15
C ASN A 29 17.61 2.38 6.29
N ILE A 30 16.28 2.30 6.44
CA ILE A 30 15.58 2.96 7.54
C ILE A 30 15.93 2.25 8.86
N LYS A 31 16.55 2.99 9.77
CA LYS A 31 16.79 2.54 11.14
C LYS A 31 15.55 2.79 11.97
N ILE A 32 15.09 1.76 12.68
CA ILE A 32 13.97 1.88 13.61
C ILE A 32 14.51 2.57 14.87
N VAL A 33 13.86 3.65 15.28
CA VAL A 33 14.18 4.32 16.54
C VAL A 33 13.53 3.54 17.68
N GLN A 34 14.31 3.07 18.64
CA GLN A 34 13.76 2.51 19.87
C GLN A 34 13.19 3.64 20.73
N ILE A 35 11.93 3.52 21.14
CA ILE A 35 11.31 4.44 22.08
C ILE A 35 11.64 3.92 23.46
N ASN A 36 12.45 4.67 24.22
CA ASN A 36 12.80 4.33 25.60
C ASN A 36 11.58 4.59 26.49
N SER A 37 10.77 3.54 26.67
CA SER A 37 9.59 3.54 27.53
C SER A 37 9.82 2.61 28.72
N ALA A 38 9.22 2.95 29.87
CA ALA A 38 9.14 2.03 31.00
C ALA A 38 8.23 0.82 30.70
N ASP A 39 7.25 1.01 29.81
CA ASP A 39 6.30 -0.01 29.38
C ASP A 39 6.77 -0.65 28.06
N ILE A 40 7.57 -1.71 28.19
CA ILE A 40 8.05 -2.47 27.02
C ILE A 40 6.92 -3.29 26.41
N ASN A 41 5.96 -3.75 27.22
CA ASN A 41 4.86 -4.61 26.82
C ASN A 41 3.52 -4.11 27.38
N ILE A 42 2.47 -4.17 26.55
CA ILE A 42 1.09 -3.92 26.95
C ILE A 42 0.32 -5.25 27.05
N SER A 43 -0.52 -5.41 28.08
CA SER A 43 -1.30 -6.64 28.25
C SER A 43 -2.43 -6.75 27.21
N THR A 44 -2.77 -7.97 26.81
CA THR A 44 -3.88 -8.24 25.87
C THR A 44 -5.22 -7.75 26.40
N GLY A 45 -5.44 -7.83 27.72
CA GLY A 45 -6.62 -7.28 28.38
C GLY A 45 -6.70 -5.75 28.23
N LYS A 46 -5.57 -5.05 28.41
CA LYS A 46 -5.53 -3.60 28.21
C LYS A 46 -5.76 -3.22 26.75
N ILE A 47 -5.15 -3.92 25.80
CA ILE A 47 -5.42 -3.73 24.36
C ILE A 47 -6.93 -3.87 24.08
N SER A 48 -7.57 -4.91 24.61
CA SER A 48 -9.01 -5.14 24.39
C SER A 48 -9.86 -4.00 24.95
N GLU A 49 -9.53 -3.48 26.13
CA GLU A 49 -10.18 -2.29 26.72
C GLU A 49 -10.03 -1.06 25.80
N ILE A 50 -8.82 -0.82 25.29
CA ILE A 50 -8.53 0.30 24.39
C ILE A 50 -9.34 0.18 23.09
N ILE A 51 -9.40 -1.02 22.50
CA ILE A 51 -10.18 -1.30 21.29
C ILE A 51 -11.65 -0.94 21.52
N GLU A 52 -12.25 -1.41 22.61
CA GLU A 52 -13.67 -1.15 22.89
C GLU A 52 -13.96 0.34 23.16
N LYS A 53 -13.07 1.04 23.88
CA LYS A 53 -13.17 2.50 24.05
C LYS A 53 -13.06 3.23 22.73
N PHE A 54 -12.13 2.83 21.88
CA PHE A 54 -11.92 3.48 20.59
C PHE A 54 -13.07 3.21 19.60
N LYS A 55 -13.67 2.02 19.64
CA LYS A 55 -14.90 1.72 18.86
C LYS A 55 -16.03 2.67 19.22
N LYS A 56 -16.26 2.90 20.52
CA LYS A 56 -17.28 3.85 21.00
C LYS A 56 -16.96 5.27 20.57
N TYR A 57 -15.71 5.70 20.72
CA TYR A 57 -15.26 7.03 20.27
C TYR A 57 -15.46 7.24 18.76
N LEU A 58 -15.29 6.18 17.97
CA LEU A 58 -15.50 6.21 16.52
C LEU A 58 -16.93 5.88 16.09
N ASP A 59 -17.85 5.54 17.00
CA ASP A 59 -19.24 5.17 16.71
C ASP A 59 -19.32 4.01 15.66
N ILE A 60 -18.63 2.91 15.99
CA ILE A 60 -18.55 1.67 15.19
C ILE A 60 -18.71 0.41 16.06
N GLU A 61 -19.58 0.46 17.07
CA GLU A 61 -19.81 -0.64 18.01
C GLU A 61 -20.27 -1.93 17.31
N ASP A 62 -20.91 -1.79 16.16
CA ASP A 62 -21.39 -2.90 15.32
C ASP A 62 -20.28 -3.62 14.53
N LEU A 63 -19.05 -3.09 14.52
CA LEU A 63 -17.87 -3.75 13.96
C LEU A 63 -17.18 -4.63 15.01
N GLN A 64 -16.91 -5.87 14.65
CA GLN A 64 -16.05 -6.77 15.42
C GLN A 64 -14.58 -6.52 15.05
N ILE A 65 -13.73 -6.28 16.04
CA ILE A 65 -12.28 -6.11 15.84
C ILE A 65 -11.58 -7.36 16.36
N LYS A 66 -10.91 -8.07 15.46
CA LYS A 66 -10.13 -9.27 15.76
C LYS A 66 -8.65 -8.93 15.72
N TYR A 67 -8.04 -8.83 16.89
CA TYR A 67 -6.63 -8.49 17.01
C TYR A 67 -5.80 -9.73 17.36
N GLY A 68 -4.81 -10.06 16.51
CA GLY A 68 -3.84 -11.11 16.78
C GLY A 68 -4.27 -12.55 16.51
N GLU A 69 -5.40 -12.76 15.81
CA GLU A 69 -5.78 -14.10 15.32
C GLU A 69 -4.93 -14.56 14.12
N THR A 70 -4.26 -13.63 13.43
CA THR A 70 -3.40 -13.90 12.27
C THR A 70 -2.01 -13.33 12.48
N GLU A 71 -0.99 -14.11 12.09
CA GLU A 71 0.42 -13.69 12.07
C GLU A 71 0.85 -13.18 10.69
N SER A 72 0.03 -13.42 9.66
CA SER A 72 0.34 -13.02 8.30
C SER A 72 0.09 -11.54 8.08
N TYR A 73 1.00 -10.92 7.33
CA TYR A 73 0.93 -9.49 7.10
C TYR A 73 -0.23 -9.10 6.19
N CYS A 74 -1.06 -8.17 6.65
CA CYS A 74 -2.13 -7.56 5.87
C CYS A 74 -1.93 -6.05 5.76
N ASN A 75 -2.09 -5.48 4.56
CA ASN A 75 -2.14 -4.03 4.37
C ASN A 75 -3.36 -3.47 5.10
N VAL A 76 -3.24 -2.26 5.67
CA VAL A 76 -4.33 -1.64 6.44
C VAL A 76 -5.62 -1.50 5.61
N GLY A 77 -5.52 -1.28 4.30
CA GLY A 77 -6.69 -1.18 3.42
C GLY A 77 -7.42 -2.49 3.11
N ASN A 78 -6.87 -3.64 3.51
CA ASN A 78 -7.43 -4.98 3.26
C ASN A 78 -7.95 -5.67 4.53
N MET A 79 -7.93 -5.00 5.67
CA MET A 79 -8.34 -5.58 6.95
C MET A 79 -9.87 -5.62 7.15
N LEU A 80 -10.62 -4.75 6.45
CA LEU A 80 -12.07 -4.66 6.57
C LEU A 80 -12.80 -5.70 5.71
N ASN A 81 -13.55 -6.59 6.36
CA ASN A 81 -14.61 -7.35 5.74
C ASN A 81 -15.97 -6.68 5.99
N ALA A 82 -16.38 -5.80 5.09
CA ALA A 82 -17.62 -5.03 5.23
C ALA A 82 -18.89 -5.89 5.27
N ARG A 83 -18.88 -7.09 4.65
CA ARG A 83 -20.05 -7.99 4.67
C ARG A 83 -20.21 -8.68 6.02
N LYS A 84 -19.09 -9.10 6.62
CA LYS A 84 -19.08 -9.74 7.94
C LYS A 84 -19.04 -8.74 9.09
N LYS A 85 -18.83 -7.45 8.81
CA LYS A 85 -18.60 -6.39 9.80
C LYS A 85 -17.40 -6.68 10.71
N ILE A 86 -16.31 -7.18 10.12
CA ILE A 86 -15.10 -7.57 10.86
C ILE A 86 -13.91 -6.73 10.36
N ILE A 87 -13.08 -6.26 11.29
CA ILE A 87 -11.74 -5.74 11.02
C ILE A 87 -10.72 -6.74 11.61
N GLU A 88 -9.94 -7.39 10.76
CA GLU A 88 -8.90 -8.36 11.17
C GLU A 88 -7.53 -7.68 11.17
N ILE A 89 -6.95 -7.52 12.37
CA ILE A 89 -5.67 -6.84 12.57
C ILE A 89 -4.64 -7.87 13.05
N PRO A 90 -3.57 -8.12 12.29
CA PRO A 90 -2.52 -9.04 12.71
C PRO A 90 -1.74 -8.48 13.89
N LYS A 91 -1.32 -9.35 14.81
CA LYS A 91 -0.47 -8.97 15.94
C LYS A 91 0.98 -8.93 15.51
N TRP A 92 1.66 -7.83 15.83
CA TRP A 92 3.07 -7.64 15.53
C TRP A 92 3.88 -7.53 16.81
N VAL A 93 5.01 -8.24 16.85
CA VAL A 93 6.04 -7.94 17.84
C VAL A 93 6.63 -6.57 17.52
N MET A 94 6.34 -5.60 18.39
CA MET A 94 6.82 -4.22 18.30
C MET A 94 7.86 -3.92 19.37
N PRO A 95 8.90 -3.10 19.08
CA PRO A 95 9.95 -2.77 20.04
C PRO A 95 9.48 -1.78 21.12
N SER A 96 8.26 -1.23 21.00
CA SER A 96 7.65 -0.33 21.96
C SER A 96 6.13 -0.37 21.82
N VAL A 97 5.44 -0.18 22.94
CA VAL A 97 3.97 -0.04 23.03
C VAL A 97 3.46 1.12 22.18
N GLY A 98 4.23 2.21 22.02
CA GLY A 98 3.84 3.34 21.17
C GLY A 98 3.62 2.95 19.71
N TYR A 99 4.51 2.15 19.13
CA TYR A 99 4.37 1.66 17.75
C TYR A 99 3.21 0.67 17.61
N GLU A 100 3.01 -0.19 18.60
CA GLU A 100 1.91 -1.15 18.62
C GLU A 100 0.55 -0.45 18.67
N LEU A 101 0.41 0.53 19.57
CA LEU A 101 -0.81 1.32 19.71
C LEU A 101 -1.06 2.20 18.48
N ASP A 102 -0.03 2.84 17.92
CA ASP A 102 -0.21 3.66 16.71
C ASP A 102 -0.68 2.82 15.52
N TYR A 103 -0.08 1.64 15.32
CA TYR A 103 -0.49 0.72 14.28
C TYR A 103 -1.92 0.22 14.50
N LEU A 104 -2.26 -0.18 15.73
CA LEU A 104 -3.58 -0.67 16.08
C LEU A 104 -4.66 0.39 15.86
N LEU A 105 -4.50 1.57 16.47
CA LEU A 105 -5.47 2.66 16.39
C LEU A 105 -5.58 3.21 14.97
N GLY A 106 -4.46 3.34 14.24
CA GLY A 106 -4.47 3.72 12.83
C GLY A 106 -5.19 2.72 11.95
N SER A 107 -5.01 1.42 12.22
CA SER A 107 -5.70 0.34 11.48
C SER A 107 -7.21 0.36 11.73
N ILE A 108 -7.63 0.53 12.99
CA ILE A 108 -9.06 0.64 13.34
C ILE A 108 -9.67 1.87 12.70
N TRP A 109 -9.04 3.04 12.86
CA TRP A 109 -9.54 4.31 12.34
C TRP A 109 -9.72 4.28 10.81
N TYR A 110 -8.71 3.82 10.07
CA TYR A 110 -8.78 3.79 8.61
C TYR A 110 -9.90 2.88 8.11
N ASN A 111 -10.02 1.69 8.69
CA ASN A 111 -11.07 0.74 8.33
C ASN A 111 -12.46 1.19 8.79
N ALA A 112 -12.56 1.89 9.92
CA ALA A 112 -13.80 2.53 10.37
C ALA A 112 -14.26 3.59 9.36
N CYS A 113 -13.37 4.47 8.91
CA CYS A 113 -13.70 5.49 7.92
C CYS A 113 -14.07 4.87 6.56
N LEU A 114 -13.42 3.77 6.16
CA LEU A 114 -13.83 2.99 4.98
C LEU A 114 -15.23 2.39 5.14
N TYR A 115 -15.55 1.84 6.30
CA TYR A 115 -16.88 1.29 6.62
C TYR A 115 -17.96 2.37 6.57
N LYS A 116 -17.68 3.54 7.17
CA LYS A 116 -18.53 4.75 7.11
C LYS A 116 -18.59 5.41 5.73
N LYS A 117 -17.84 4.89 4.74
CA LYS A 117 -17.76 5.40 3.37
C LYS A 117 -17.32 6.87 3.29
N GLU A 118 -16.41 7.29 4.17
CA GLU A 118 -15.86 8.64 4.13
C GLU A 118 -15.23 8.92 2.76
N SER A 119 -15.63 10.03 2.13
CA SER A 119 -15.35 10.30 0.72
C SER A 119 -13.85 10.41 0.43
N PHE A 120 -13.09 11.03 1.33
CA PHE A 120 -11.64 11.17 1.21
C PHE A 120 -10.94 9.82 1.29
N ILE A 121 -11.21 9.02 2.34
CA ILE A 121 -10.58 7.71 2.56
C ILE A 121 -10.94 6.74 1.44
N LYS A 122 -12.19 6.76 0.95
CA LYS A 122 -12.62 5.95 -0.19
C LYS A 122 -11.87 6.31 -1.47
N LYS A 123 -11.72 7.60 -1.78
CA LYS A 123 -10.96 8.07 -2.96
C LYS A 123 -9.47 7.72 -2.82
N TYR A 124 -8.93 7.91 -1.64
CA TYR A 124 -7.54 7.57 -1.33
C TYR A 124 -7.30 6.06 -1.50
N ASN A 125 -8.13 5.19 -0.93
CA ASN A 125 -8.02 3.73 -1.08
C ASN A 125 -8.16 3.30 -2.55
N LEU A 126 -9.03 3.95 -3.32
CA LEU A 126 -9.17 3.70 -4.75
C LEU A 126 -7.87 4.05 -5.51
N ALA A 127 -7.33 5.24 -5.28
CA ALA A 127 -6.14 5.75 -5.97
C ALA A 127 -4.85 5.06 -5.53
N ALA A 128 -4.68 4.81 -4.22
CA ALA A 128 -3.48 4.25 -3.64
C ALA A 128 -3.37 2.73 -3.84
N TYR A 129 -4.50 2.02 -3.94
CA TYR A 129 -4.48 0.57 -3.99
C TYR A 129 -5.11 0.03 -5.28
N LYS A 130 -6.42 0.22 -5.46
CA LYS A 130 -7.18 -0.45 -6.52
C LYS A 130 -6.73 -0.06 -7.93
N LEU A 131 -6.58 1.23 -8.20
CA LEU A 131 -6.17 1.72 -9.52
C LEU A 131 -4.73 1.34 -9.82
N GLN A 132 -3.82 1.41 -8.83
CA GLN A 132 -2.43 1.00 -9.03
C GLN A 132 -2.32 -0.48 -9.39
N ILE A 133 -3.03 -1.37 -8.67
CA ILE A 133 -3.04 -2.80 -8.99
C ILE A 133 -3.62 -3.04 -10.39
N MET A 134 -4.72 -2.37 -10.72
CA MET A 134 -5.35 -2.49 -12.04
C MET A 134 -4.41 -2.07 -13.17
N PHE A 135 -3.77 -0.90 -13.07
CA PHE A 135 -2.84 -0.43 -14.11
C PHE A 135 -1.56 -1.27 -14.18
N MET A 136 -1.05 -1.75 -13.04
CA MET A 136 0.07 -2.70 -13.02
C MET A 136 -0.30 -4.02 -13.71
N PHE A 137 -1.51 -4.53 -13.48
CA PHE A 137 -1.99 -5.76 -14.11
C PHE A 137 -2.15 -5.58 -15.63
N ILE A 138 -2.77 -4.48 -16.06
CA ILE A 138 -2.92 -4.14 -17.48
C ILE A 138 -1.53 -4.03 -18.14
N TYR A 139 -0.60 -3.32 -17.51
CA TYR A 139 0.78 -3.18 -17.98
C TYR A 139 1.47 -4.53 -18.19
N LEU A 140 1.45 -5.41 -17.18
CA LEU A 140 2.07 -6.73 -17.29
C LEU A 140 1.40 -7.60 -18.36
N LEU A 141 0.07 -7.58 -18.44
CA LEU A 141 -0.68 -8.33 -19.45
C LEU A 141 -0.29 -7.87 -20.86
N VAL A 142 -0.22 -6.56 -21.09
CA VAL A 142 0.11 -5.99 -22.40
C VAL A 142 1.54 -6.30 -22.79
N ILE A 143 2.51 -6.25 -21.88
CA ILE A 143 3.90 -6.68 -22.16
C ILE A 143 3.95 -8.14 -22.60
N VAL A 144 3.25 -9.04 -21.90
CA VAL A 144 3.22 -10.46 -22.26
C VAL A 144 2.61 -10.64 -23.65
N LEU A 145 1.49 -9.96 -23.94
CA LEU A 145 0.86 -9.99 -25.25
C LEU A 145 1.78 -9.43 -26.34
N ASN A 146 2.51 -8.36 -26.06
CA ASN A 146 3.44 -7.74 -27.00
C ASN A 146 4.63 -8.67 -27.30
N PHE A 147 5.15 -9.36 -26.28
CA PHE A 147 6.17 -10.38 -26.45
C PHE A 147 5.68 -11.58 -27.29
N CYS A 148 4.45 -12.05 -27.02
CA CYS A 148 3.83 -13.11 -27.83
C CYS A 148 3.60 -12.67 -29.28
N LEU A 149 3.17 -11.42 -29.50
CA LEU A 149 2.95 -10.86 -30.84
C LEU A 149 4.26 -10.80 -31.62
N PHE A 150 5.33 -10.28 -31.00
CA PHE A 150 6.67 -10.28 -31.58
C PHE A 150 7.13 -11.69 -31.95
N PHE A 151 7.01 -12.66 -31.03
CA PHE A 151 7.43 -14.03 -31.28
C PHE A 151 6.64 -14.68 -32.42
N THR A 152 5.33 -14.42 -32.50
CA THR A 152 4.46 -15.00 -33.53
C THR A 152 4.79 -14.44 -34.92
N LEU A 153 5.01 -13.13 -35.03
CA LEU A 153 5.29 -12.48 -36.30
C LEU A 153 6.70 -12.80 -36.84
N GLU A 154 7.71 -12.86 -35.97
CA GLU A 154 9.10 -13.04 -36.40
C GLU A 154 9.52 -14.52 -36.56
N PHE A 155 8.93 -15.44 -35.78
CA PHE A 155 9.40 -16.83 -35.72
C PHE A 155 8.38 -17.88 -36.17
N ILE A 156 7.08 -17.57 -36.19
CA ILE A 156 6.02 -18.56 -36.48
C ILE A 156 5.42 -18.35 -37.87
N LEU A 157 5.03 -17.12 -38.18
CA LEU A 157 4.34 -16.82 -39.44
C LEU A 157 5.33 -16.64 -40.59
N LYS A 158 4.94 -17.13 -41.78
CA LYS A 158 5.65 -16.85 -43.03
C LYS A 158 5.24 -15.47 -43.54
N GLU A 159 6.12 -14.78 -44.26
CA GLU A 159 5.90 -13.40 -44.75
C GLU A 159 4.57 -13.21 -45.49
N GLU A 160 4.14 -14.21 -46.27
CA GLU A 160 2.89 -14.21 -47.02
C GLU A 160 1.65 -14.15 -46.10
N ASP A 161 1.67 -14.88 -44.98
CA ASP A 161 0.59 -14.93 -43.99
C ASP A 161 0.55 -13.69 -43.08
N ILE A 162 1.68 -12.99 -42.94
CA ILE A 162 1.80 -11.79 -42.11
C ILE A 162 1.00 -10.65 -42.72
N SER A 163 1.16 -10.41 -44.03
CA SER A 163 0.60 -9.24 -44.72
C SER A 163 -0.93 -9.19 -44.74
N SER A 164 -1.61 -10.34 -44.59
CA SER A 164 -3.07 -10.45 -44.59
C SER A 164 -3.70 -10.60 -43.20
N SER A 165 -2.87 -10.67 -42.15
CA SER A 165 -3.33 -10.95 -40.79
C SER A 165 -3.71 -9.68 -40.02
N TYR A 166 -4.76 -9.76 -39.21
CA TYR A 166 -5.13 -8.69 -38.26
C TYR A 166 -4.02 -8.42 -37.22
N LEU A 167 -3.14 -9.40 -36.97
CA LEU A 167 -1.98 -9.25 -36.08
C LEU A 167 -0.98 -8.25 -36.62
N TYR A 168 -0.82 -8.18 -37.94
CA TYR A 168 0.03 -7.19 -38.58
C TYR A 168 -0.50 -5.78 -38.34
N LEU A 169 -1.82 -5.56 -38.33
CA LEU A 169 -2.39 -4.25 -37.99
C LEU A 169 -2.02 -3.82 -36.56
N ILE A 170 -2.20 -4.72 -35.59
CA ILE A 170 -1.86 -4.45 -34.18
C ILE A 170 -0.37 -4.08 -34.03
N TRP A 171 0.48 -4.79 -34.76
CA TRP A 171 1.94 -4.59 -34.79
C TRP A 171 2.36 -3.30 -35.50
N SER A 172 1.89 -3.07 -36.73
CA SER A 172 2.25 -1.90 -37.54
C SER A 172 1.81 -0.58 -36.90
N TYR A 173 0.67 -0.57 -36.21
CA TYR A 173 0.20 0.62 -35.50
C TYR A 173 0.69 0.70 -34.05
N HIS A 174 1.52 -0.24 -33.59
CA HIS A 174 2.07 -0.25 -32.23
C HIS A 174 1.00 -0.12 -31.13
N ILE A 175 -0.19 -0.72 -31.34
CA ILE A 175 -1.35 -0.52 -30.47
C ILE A 175 -1.04 -0.98 -29.04
N LEU A 176 -0.38 -2.14 -28.91
CA LEU A 176 0.00 -2.68 -27.60
C LEU A 176 1.05 -1.81 -26.90
N ASP A 177 2.06 -1.30 -27.62
CA ASP A 177 3.08 -0.42 -27.03
C ASP A 177 2.46 0.88 -26.50
N VAL A 178 1.50 1.46 -27.22
CA VAL A 178 0.78 2.67 -26.78
C VAL A 178 0.02 2.39 -25.49
N ILE A 179 -0.73 1.28 -25.43
CA ILE A 179 -1.47 0.89 -24.22
C ILE A 179 -0.50 0.66 -23.05
N ASP A 180 0.63 0.00 -23.29
CA ASP A 180 1.68 -0.26 -22.30
C ASP A 180 2.22 1.05 -21.69
N ILE A 181 2.60 2.01 -22.53
CA ILE A 181 3.10 3.32 -22.10
C ILE A 181 2.05 4.08 -21.29
N PHE A 182 0.78 4.10 -21.73
CA PHE A 182 -0.29 4.74 -20.97
C PHE A 182 -0.54 4.06 -19.62
N ALA A 183 -0.57 2.72 -19.58
CA ALA A 183 -0.74 1.97 -18.34
C ALA A 183 0.40 2.27 -17.35
N PHE A 184 1.64 2.33 -17.82
CA PHE A 184 2.80 2.75 -17.04
C PHE A 184 2.65 4.17 -16.49
N LEU A 185 2.30 5.14 -17.35
CA LEU A 185 2.13 6.54 -16.93
C LEU A 185 1.03 6.70 -15.88
N PHE A 186 -0.10 6.02 -16.05
CA PHE A 186 -1.17 6.03 -15.05
C PHE A 186 -0.71 5.38 -13.74
N TYR A 187 -0.06 4.22 -13.79
CA TYR A 187 0.49 3.55 -12.61
C TYR A 187 1.41 4.50 -11.82
N ILE A 188 2.38 5.14 -12.48
CA ILE A 188 3.31 6.08 -11.85
C ILE A 188 2.58 7.30 -11.30
N SER A 189 1.63 7.87 -12.04
CA SER A 189 0.84 9.02 -11.61
C SER A 189 0.04 8.74 -10.34
N PHE A 190 -0.64 7.58 -10.26
CA PHE A 190 -1.36 7.17 -9.06
C PHE A 190 -0.43 6.90 -7.88
N GLN A 191 0.77 6.38 -8.13
CA GLN A 191 1.80 6.20 -7.12
C GLN A 191 2.24 7.55 -6.49
N PHE A 192 2.48 8.58 -7.31
CA PHE A 192 2.80 9.93 -6.82
C PHE A 192 1.63 10.58 -6.07
N LEU A 193 0.41 10.48 -6.61
CA LEU A 193 -0.79 11.03 -5.97
C LEU A 193 -1.06 10.39 -4.61
N ALA A 194 -0.86 9.07 -4.49
CA ALA A 194 -1.00 8.35 -3.23
C ALA A 194 0.02 8.83 -2.20
N ALA A 195 1.30 8.95 -2.59
CA ALA A 195 2.35 9.43 -1.68
C ALA A 195 2.06 10.86 -1.17
N LYS A 196 1.59 11.75 -2.05
CA LYS A 196 1.19 13.12 -1.64
C LYS A 196 -0.01 13.10 -0.69
N SER A 197 -1.00 12.26 -0.97
CA SER A 197 -2.24 12.19 -0.19
C SER A 197 -2.04 11.51 1.17
N LYS A 198 -0.97 10.73 1.34
CA LYS A 198 -0.59 10.11 2.62
C LYS A 198 -0.44 11.15 3.73
N LEU A 199 0.19 12.30 3.48
CA LEU A 199 0.38 13.34 4.49
C LEU A 199 -0.97 13.89 5.00
N ASN A 200 -1.93 14.07 4.11
CA ASN A 200 -3.27 14.49 4.47
C ASN A 200 -3.99 13.43 5.31
N LEU A 201 -3.80 12.15 4.97
CA LEU A 201 -4.32 11.02 5.73
C LEU A 201 -3.75 10.99 7.15
N GLU A 202 -2.43 11.09 7.29
CA GLU A 202 -1.74 11.11 8.58
C GLU A 202 -2.22 12.27 9.47
N SER A 203 -2.41 13.46 8.89
CA SER A 203 -2.91 14.64 9.62
C SER A 203 -4.38 14.51 10.03
N MET A 204 -5.22 13.86 9.21
CA MET A 204 -6.61 13.57 9.60
C MET A 204 -6.67 12.59 10.77
N TYR A 205 -5.87 11.53 10.70
CA TYR A 205 -5.77 10.54 11.77
C TYR A 205 -5.24 11.16 13.07
N GLU A 206 -4.14 11.93 13.00
CA GLU A 206 -3.52 12.57 14.17
C GLU A 206 -4.51 13.48 14.92
N ARG A 207 -5.29 14.30 14.20
CA ARG A 207 -6.32 15.16 14.82
C ARG A 207 -7.40 14.38 15.56
N LYS A 208 -7.73 13.17 15.09
CA LYS A 208 -8.70 12.28 15.76
C LYS A 208 -8.08 11.55 16.94
N LEU A 209 -6.83 11.12 16.78
CA LEU A 209 -6.07 10.36 17.76
C LEU A 209 -5.75 11.21 19.00
N ILE A 210 -5.25 12.44 18.83
CA ILE A 210 -4.82 13.30 19.96
C ILE A 210 -5.93 13.45 21.00
N LYS A 211 -7.17 13.73 20.55
CA LYS A 211 -8.33 13.87 21.44
C LYS A 211 -8.59 12.60 22.25
N PHE A 212 -8.62 11.44 21.57
CA PHE A 212 -8.83 10.16 22.23
C PHE A 212 -7.69 9.81 23.20
N VAL A 213 -6.45 10.09 22.83
CA VAL A 213 -5.28 9.79 23.66
C VAL A 213 -5.26 10.65 24.93
N ASP A 214 -5.60 11.93 24.81
CA ASP A 214 -5.66 12.85 25.94
C ASP A 214 -6.75 12.44 26.96
N GLU A 215 -7.88 11.90 26.47
CA GLU A 215 -9.01 11.50 27.30
C GLU A 215 -8.84 10.10 27.90
N GLU A 216 -8.39 9.11 27.12
CA GLU A 216 -8.48 7.69 27.49
C GLU A 216 -7.11 6.99 27.66
N LEU A 217 -6.02 7.57 27.15
CA LEU A 217 -4.68 6.95 27.10
C LEU A 217 -3.56 7.88 27.60
N ALA A 218 -3.84 8.72 28.60
CA ALA A 218 -2.88 9.70 29.13
C ALA A 218 -1.51 9.09 29.47
N GLY A 219 -1.48 7.85 30.00
CA GLY A 219 -0.24 7.13 30.32
C GLY A 219 0.63 6.77 29.11
N TYR A 220 0.05 6.61 27.91
CA TYR A 220 0.77 6.23 26.68
C TYR A 220 1.03 7.42 25.75
N LYS A 221 0.65 8.63 26.14
CA LYS A 221 0.69 9.83 25.30
C LYS A 221 2.09 10.12 24.74
N SER A 222 3.12 10.02 25.57
CA SER A 222 4.51 10.29 25.16
C SER A 222 5.01 9.29 24.12
N ASP A 223 4.74 8.00 24.33
CA ASP A 223 5.17 6.93 23.43
C ASP A 223 4.45 7.00 22.08
N LEU A 224 3.14 7.25 22.12
CA LEU A 224 2.34 7.48 20.92
C LEU A 224 2.83 8.71 20.16
N ALA A 225 3.03 9.85 20.83
CA ALA A 225 3.54 11.05 20.18
C ALA A 225 4.89 10.80 19.48
N THR A 226 5.79 10.07 20.13
CA THR A 226 7.10 9.72 19.55
C THR A 226 6.95 8.82 18.33
N ALA A 227 6.09 7.78 18.40
CA ALA A 227 5.79 6.92 17.27
C ALA A 227 5.19 7.69 16.09
N ARG A 228 4.30 8.66 16.35
CA ARG A 228 3.69 9.52 15.34
C ARG A 228 4.70 10.44 14.66
N ILE A 229 5.60 11.07 15.42
CA ILE A 229 6.68 11.90 14.86
C ILE A 229 7.54 11.07 13.92
N PHE A 230 7.89 9.84 14.31
CA PHE A 230 8.64 8.92 13.47
C PHE A 230 7.87 8.54 12.20
N ALA A 231 6.58 8.19 12.30
CA ALA A 231 5.74 7.86 11.15
C ALA A 231 5.61 9.03 10.16
N LEU A 232 5.43 10.25 10.65
CA LEU A 232 5.30 11.47 9.83
C LEU A 232 6.58 11.82 9.06
N GLN A 233 7.76 11.50 9.60
CA GLN A 233 9.04 11.67 8.88
C GLN A 233 9.14 10.78 7.64
N ILE A 234 8.38 9.68 7.61
CA ILE A 234 8.39 8.73 6.51
C ILE A 234 7.33 9.15 5.51
N THR A 235 7.69 9.96 4.53
CA THR A 235 6.74 10.49 3.54
C THR A 235 6.43 9.52 2.40
N LYS A 236 7.31 8.54 2.17
CA LYS A 236 7.16 7.57 1.07
C LYS A 236 6.14 6.48 1.44
N LEU A 237 5.49 5.93 0.41
CA LEU A 237 4.71 4.70 0.47
C LEU A 237 5.56 3.51 0.01
N TYR A 238 5.41 2.38 0.69
CA TYR A 238 6.04 1.12 0.30
C TYR A 238 5.10 0.36 -0.64
N PHE A 239 5.57 0.07 -1.85
CA PHE A 239 4.78 -0.64 -2.86
C PHE A 239 5.18 -2.12 -2.88
N SER A 240 4.42 -2.93 -2.15
CA SER A 240 4.67 -4.35 -1.92
C SER A 240 4.22 -5.25 -3.07
N LEU A 241 4.93 -5.25 -4.21
CA LEU A 241 4.71 -6.28 -5.26
C LEU A 241 5.63 -7.51 -5.09
N PHE A 242 6.82 -7.35 -4.51
CA PHE A 242 7.75 -8.45 -4.25
C PHE A 242 8.40 -8.31 -2.88
N LYS A 243 7.93 -9.09 -1.89
CA LYS A 243 8.62 -9.22 -0.59
C LYS A 243 9.78 -10.19 -0.74
N ILE A 244 10.94 -9.69 -1.15
CA ILE A 244 12.11 -10.53 -1.43
C ILE A 244 12.95 -10.79 -0.16
N ASN A 245 12.78 -10.03 0.93
CA ASN A 245 13.72 -10.14 2.06
C ASN A 245 13.14 -9.87 3.45
N SER A 246 13.67 -10.56 4.47
CA SER A 246 13.34 -10.42 5.89
C SER A 246 13.58 -9.00 6.43
N LYS A 247 14.49 -8.24 5.81
CA LYS A 247 14.74 -6.82 6.17
C LYS A 247 13.55 -5.89 5.91
N THR A 248 12.60 -6.29 5.04
CA THR A 248 11.34 -5.56 4.85
C THR A 248 10.30 -5.85 5.95
N SER A 249 10.59 -6.76 6.90
CA SER A 249 9.75 -6.95 8.09
C SER A 249 9.66 -5.70 8.97
N ASN A 250 10.66 -4.82 8.89
CA ASN A 250 10.72 -3.56 9.62
C ASN A 250 9.71 -2.51 9.12
N LEU A 251 9.04 -2.74 7.99
CA LEU A 251 8.00 -1.85 7.46
C LEU A 251 6.83 -1.66 8.43
N LYS A 252 6.59 -2.63 9.31
CA LYS A 252 5.54 -2.55 10.33
C LYS A 252 5.76 -1.42 11.35
N PHE A 253 6.97 -0.91 11.48
CA PHE A 253 7.34 0.17 12.42
C PHE A 253 7.24 1.56 11.81
N LEU A 254 6.95 1.66 10.51
CA LEU A 254 7.04 2.92 9.78
C LEU A 254 5.72 3.70 9.80
N GLY A 255 4.79 3.32 10.68
CA GLY A 255 3.44 3.87 10.76
C GLY A 255 2.39 3.09 9.99
N PRO A 256 1.10 3.25 10.34
CA PRO A 256 -0.01 2.46 9.81
C PRO A 256 -0.24 2.67 8.30
N PHE A 257 0.07 3.86 7.78
CA PHE A 257 -0.22 4.22 6.38
C PHE A 257 0.99 4.16 5.48
N THR A 258 2.11 3.58 5.92
CA THR A 258 3.33 3.48 5.09
C THR A 258 3.26 2.35 4.08
N ASN A 259 2.49 1.29 4.35
CA ASN A 259 2.32 0.17 3.43
C ASN A 259 0.81 -0.06 3.24
N LEU A 260 0.27 0.61 2.22
CA LEU A 260 -1.13 0.59 1.82
C LEU A 260 -1.26 -0.04 0.45
#